data_AF-A0A7W9UGJ5-F1
#
_entry.id   AF-A0A7W9UGJ5-F1
#
_cell.length_a   1.000
_cell.length_b   1.000
_cell.length_c   1.000
_cell.angle_alpha   90.00
_cell.angle_beta   90.00
_cell.angle_gamma   90.00
#
_symmetry.space_group_name_H-M   'P 1'
#
loop_
_entity.id
_entity.type
_entity.pdbx_description
1 polymer ?
#
loop_
_entity_poly.entity_id
_entity_poly.type
_entity_poly.pdbx_seq_one_letter_code
_entity_poly.pdbx_strand_id
1 'polypeptide(L)' 'MMLLFDCTVDPGSLTPDQAHAAMQLHMCCTVEDCEVRRRARQILVDAGHMVLDERAAP' A
#
# COMPACT_ATOMS: atom_id res chain seq x y z
N MET A 1 -16.03 0.76 -4.69
CA MET A 1 -16.14 0.77 -3.22
C MET A 1 -14.73 0.60 -2.68
N MET A 2 -14.18 1.55 -1.92
CA MET A 2 -12.85 1.43 -1.33
C MET A 2 -12.95 0.74 0.04
N LEU A 3 -12.33 -0.43 0.19
CA LEU A 3 -12.34 -1.22 1.42
C LEU A 3 -10.99 -1.10 2.14
N LEU A 4 -10.66 0.11 2.61
CA LEU A 4 -9.37 0.35 3.28
C LEU A 4 -9.20 -0.40 4.61
N PHE A 5 -10.24 -1.00 5.17
CA PHE A 5 -10.17 -1.72 6.44
C PHE A 5 -10.03 -3.23 6.29
N ASP A 6 -10.24 -3.77 5.09
CA ASP A 6 -10.10 -5.19 4.83
C ASP A 6 -8.73 -5.45 4.18
N CYS A 7 -7.79 -5.98 4.95
CA CYS A 7 -6.44 -6.27 4.49
C CYS A 7 -6.38 -7.36 3.40
N THR A 8 -7.45 -8.13 3.23
CA THR A 8 -7.50 -9.27 2.31
C THR A 8 -8.04 -8.92 0.92
N VAL A 9 -8.52 -7.67 0.74
CA VAL A 9 -9.15 -7.22 -0.49
C VAL A 9 -8.33 -6.08 -1.11
N ASP A 10 -8.11 -6.15 -2.42
CA ASP A 10 -7.50 -5.05 -3.15
C ASP A 10 -8.39 -3.80 -3.07
N PRO A 11 -7.88 -2.66 -2.55
CA PRO A 11 -8.68 -1.45 -2.35
C PRO A 11 -8.94 -0.68 -3.65
N GLY A 12 -8.38 -1.13 -4.77
CA GLY A 12 -8.42 -0.48 -6.07
C GLY A 12 -7.36 0.62 -6.22
N SER A 13 -7.69 1.62 -7.03
CA SER A 13 -6.86 2.81 -7.19
C SER A 13 -7.02 3.74 -6.00
N LEU A 14 -5.91 4.20 -5.46
CA LEU A 14 -5.82 5.20 -4.40
C LEU A 14 -5.09 6.43 -4.94
N THR A 15 -5.44 7.61 -4.42
CA THR A 15 -4.54 8.77 -4.52
C THR A 15 -3.29 8.55 -3.66
N PRO A 16 -2.16 9.23 -3.91
CA PRO A 16 -0.98 9.14 -3.06
C PRO A 16 -1.26 9.38 -1.58
N ASP A 17 -2.12 10.36 -1.26
CA ASP A 17 -2.51 10.67 0.12
C ASP A 17 -3.29 9.52 0.77
N GLN A 18 -4.22 8.91 0.03
CA GLN A 18 -4.96 7.73 0.49
C GLN A 18 -4.05 6.50 0.65
N ALA A 19 -3.09 6.32 -0.26
CA ALA A 19 -2.10 5.26 -0.14
C ALA A 19 -1.23 5.47 1.11
N HIS A 20 -0.82 6.70 1.42
CA HIS A 20 -0.10 6.99 2.64
C HIS A 20 -0.95 6.72 3.89
N ALA A 21 -2.23 7.13 3.90
CA ALA A 21 -3.15 6.83 4.99
C ALA A 21 -3.34 5.32 5.17
N ALA A 22 -3.47 4.56 4.08
CA ALA A 22 -3.57 3.10 4.11
C ALA A 22 -2.31 2.45 4.72
N MET A 23 -1.11 2.96 4.42
CA MET A 23 0.14 2.49 5.03
C MET A 23 0.16 2.68 6.55
N GLN A 24 -0.42 3.77 7.05
CA GLN A 24 -0.53 4.04 8.49
C GLN A 24 -1.59 3.16 9.16
N LEU A 25 -2.75 3.00 8.53
CA LEU A 25 -3.83 2.13 9.04
C LEU A 25 -3.37 0.67 9.16
N HIS A 26 -2.57 0.20 8.20
CA HIS A 26 -2.05 -1.17 8.15
C HIS A 26 -0.62 -1.29 8.66
N MET A 27 -0.20 -0.43 9.59
CA MET A 27 1.18 -0.42 10.11
C MET A 27 1.61 -1.77 10.72
N CYS A 28 0.66 -2.56 11.23
CA CYS A 28 0.88 -3.88 11.83
C CYS A 28 0.90 -5.03 10.82
N CYS A 29 0.47 -4.81 9.57
CA CYS A 29 0.49 -5.82 8.52
C CYS A 29 1.85 -5.84 7.81
N THR A 30 2.19 -6.93 7.12
CA THR A 30 3.31 -6.95 6.17
C THR A 30 2.79 -6.61 4.76
N VAL A 31 3.69 -6.24 3.83
CA VAL A 31 3.34 -6.07 2.42
C VAL A 31 3.12 -7.40 1.69
N GLU A 32 3.58 -8.50 2.30
CA GLU A 32 3.40 -9.86 1.81
C GLU A 32 1.98 -10.36 2.12
N ASP A 33 1.45 -10.05 3.31
CA ASP A 33 0.17 -10.59 3.79
C ASP A 33 -1.03 -9.63 3.70
N CYS A 34 -0.82 -8.38 3.24
CA CYS A 34 -1.89 -7.38 3.13
C CYS A 34 -1.96 -6.77 1.73
N GLU A 35 -3.08 -7.03 1.04
CA GLU A 35 -3.38 -6.51 -0.30
C GLU A 35 -3.46 -4.98 -0.29
N VAL A 36 -4.07 -4.39 0.74
CA VAL A 36 -4.15 -2.92 0.89
C VAL A 36 -2.76 -2.29 1.00
N ARG A 37 -1.86 -2.88 1.81
CA ARG A 37 -0.51 -2.36 2.03
C ARG A 37 0.36 -2.55 0.79
N ARG A 38 0.23 -3.70 0.11
CA ARG A 38 0.89 -3.97 -1.17
C ARG A 38 0.47 -2.95 -2.24
N ARG A 39 -0.84 -2.70 -2.37
CA ARG A 39 -1.38 -1.76 -3.35
C ARG A 39 -0.96 -0.33 -3.06
N ALA A 40 -1.03 0.10 -1.80
CA ALA A 40 -0.57 1.41 -1.37
C ALA A 40 0.93 1.64 -1.65
N ARG A 41 1.76 0.64 -1.35
CA ARG A 41 3.20 0.67 -1.67
C ARG A 41 3.44 0.87 -3.16
N GLN A 42 2.78 0.07 -4.01
CA GLN A 42 2.90 0.17 -5.46
C GLN A 42 2.59 1.61 -5.95
N ILE A 43 1.46 2.17 -5.50
CA ILE A 43 1.02 3.52 -5.90
C ILE A 43 2.04 4.59 -5.46
N LEU A 44 2.58 4.49 -4.24
CA LEU A 44 3.56 5.45 -3.75
C LEU A 44 4.89 5.35 -4.51
N VAL A 45 5.31 4.14 -4.91
CA VAL A 45 6.51 3.93 -5.72
C VAL A 45 6.31 4.47 -7.13
N ASP A 46 5.20 4.12 -7.78
CA ASP A 46 4.89 4.55 -9.15
C ASP A 46 4.76 6.08 -9.25
N ALA A 47 4.26 6.73 -8.19
CA ALA A 47 4.17 8.18 -8.09
C ALA A 47 5.48 8.87 -7.65
N GLY A 48 6.54 8.12 -7.35
CA GLY A 48 7.84 8.65 -6.92
C GLY A 48 7.87 9.18 -5.47
N HIS A 49 6.84 8.89 -4.67
CA HIS A 49 6.76 9.27 -3.25
C HIS A 49 7.45 8.28 -2.31
N MET A 50 7.82 7.09 -2.82
CA MET A 50 8.53 6.06 -2.09
C MET A 50 9.57 5.42 -3.00
N VAL A 51 10.81 5.32 -2.51
CA VAL A 51 11.88 4.59 -3.20
C VAL A 51 12.18 3.35 -2.38
N LEU A 52 12.11 2.17 -3.02
CA LEU A 52 12.44 0.91 -2.37
C LEU A 52 13.95 0.67 -2.47
N ASP A 53 14.53 0.14 -1.40
CA ASP A 53 15.86 -0.45 -1.47
C ASP A 53 15.83 -1.70 -2.37
N GLU A 54 16.95 -2.04 -2.99
CA GLU A 54 17.06 -3.21 -3.87
C GLU A 54 16.65 -4.51 -3.17
N ARG A 55 16.90 -4.61 -1.86
CA ARG A 55 16.49 -5.77 -1.04
C ARG A 55 14.99 -5.87 -0.77
N ALA A 56 14.24 -4.79 -1.02
CA ALA A 56 12.80 -4.68 -0.83
C ALA A 56 12.03 -4.73 -2.17
N ALA A 57 12.75 -4.89 -3.29
CA ALA A 57 12.16 -5.26 -4.56
C ALA A 57 11.50 -6.66 -4.43
N PRO A 58 10.38 -6.91 -5.13
CA PRO A 58 9.68 -8.19 -5.08
C PRO A 58 10.53 -9.37 -5.57
#